data_AF-A0A0F9AN32-F1
#
_entry.id   AF-A0A0F9AN32-F1
#
_cell.length_a   1.000
_cell.length_b   1.000
_cell.length_c   1.000
_cell.angle_alpha   90.00
_cell.angle_beta   90.00
_cell.angle_gamma   90.00
#
_symmetry.space_group_name_H-M   'P 1'
#
loop_
_entity.id
_entity.type
_entity.pdbx_description
1 polymer ?
#
loop_
_entity_poly.entity_id
_entity_poly.type
_entity_poly.pdbx_seq_one_letter_code
_entity_poly.pdbx_strand_id
1 'polypeptide(L)'
;MDISKEYILQCSKAEKIQKGWKPQTLDVIFAVGEGNILYVSDNPLYWTHYRGIKEHQIIKDPDGRKTAAEVWYKATWLPRQDQLQDLVKDKYLKYAKKSMFKYHEILLYHINSFSDEIRCSQIKGHGYCYDNSMEQLWLAFVMKEKYQKQWNGTDWVK
;
A
#
# COMPACT_ATOMS: atom_id res chain seq x y z
N MET A 1 -2.62 -9.77 3.28
CA MET A 1 -2.42 -8.91 2.11
C MET A 1 -3.76 -8.71 1.46
N ASP A 2 -4.22 -7.47 1.45
CA ASP A 2 -5.43 -7.04 0.76
C ASP A 2 -5.13 -6.86 -0.74
N ILE A 3 -5.96 -7.48 -1.58
CA ILE A 3 -5.92 -7.38 -3.05
C ILE A 3 -7.30 -7.00 -3.61
N SER A 4 -8.17 -6.45 -2.77
CA SER A 4 -9.48 -5.94 -3.15
C SER A 4 -9.37 -4.78 -4.16
N LYS A 5 -10.43 -4.56 -4.93
CA LYS A 5 -10.48 -3.47 -5.91
C LYS A 5 -10.40 -2.12 -5.21
N GLU A 6 -11.01 -2.04 -4.03
CA GLU A 6 -11.03 -0.89 -3.14
C GLU A 6 -9.60 -0.52 -2.70
N TYR A 7 -8.83 -1.51 -2.23
CA TYR A 7 -7.45 -1.28 -1.81
C TYR A 7 -6.54 -0.92 -2.98
N ILE A 8 -6.69 -1.59 -4.13
CA ILE A 8 -5.95 -1.25 -5.35
C ILE A 8 -6.25 0.20 -5.77
N LEU A 9 -7.53 0.61 -5.72
CA LEU A 9 -7.93 1.98 -6.03
C LEU A 9 -7.29 2.98 -5.06
N GLN A 10 -7.39 2.74 -3.76
CA GLN A 10 -6.76 3.59 -2.73
C GLN A 10 -5.25 3.73 -2.96
N CYS A 11 -4.56 2.62 -3.26
CA CYS A 11 -3.13 2.61 -3.57
C CYS A 11 -2.79 3.39 -4.84
N SER A 12 -3.57 3.20 -5.91
CA SER A 12 -3.36 3.89 -7.19
C SER A 12 -3.52 5.41 -7.06
N LYS A 13 -4.43 5.87 -6.18
CA LYS A 13 -4.67 7.28 -5.88
C LYS A 13 -3.66 7.87 -4.89
N ALA A 14 -2.90 7.05 -4.18
CA ALA A 14 -1.90 7.50 -3.21
C ALA A 14 -0.61 7.96 -3.90
N GLU A 15 -0.69 8.94 -4.81
CA GLU A 15 0.41 9.35 -5.69
C GLU A 15 1.74 9.63 -4.98
N LYS A 16 1.69 10.24 -3.79
CA LYS A 16 2.90 10.57 -3.03
C LYS A 16 3.64 9.32 -2.54
N ILE A 17 2.91 8.29 -2.15
CA ILE A 17 3.49 7.00 -1.74
C ILE A 17 4.02 6.28 -2.97
N GLN A 18 3.25 6.23 -4.06
CA GLN A 18 3.65 5.57 -5.31
C GLN A 18 4.91 6.21 -5.91
N LYS A 19 5.00 7.54 -5.96
CA LYS A 19 6.18 8.27 -6.45
C LYS A 19 7.42 8.11 -5.57
N GLY A 20 7.22 7.90 -4.26
CA GLY A 20 8.30 7.72 -3.29
C GLY A 20 8.73 6.26 -3.11
N TRP A 21 8.02 5.31 -3.72
CA TRP A 21 8.29 3.89 -3.59
C TRP A 21 9.57 3.50 -4.33
N LYS A 22 10.41 2.73 -3.63
CA LYS A 22 11.61 2.10 -4.18
C LYS A 22 11.36 0.60 -4.18
N PRO A 23 11.21 -0.05 -5.35
CA PRO A 23 10.88 -1.47 -5.43
C PRO A 23 11.88 -2.34 -4.66
N GLN A 24 11.36 -3.27 -3.89
CA GLN A 24 12.11 -4.29 -3.14
C GLN A 24 11.63 -5.68 -3.55
N THR A 25 12.53 -6.66 -3.46
CA THR A 25 12.16 -8.07 -3.69
C THR A 25 10.98 -8.46 -2.80
N LEU A 26 10.01 -9.16 -3.38
CA LEU A 26 8.73 -9.55 -2.80
C LEU A 26 7.71 -8.42 -2.58
N ASP A 27 7.96 -7.20 -3.07
CA ASP A 27 6.91 -6.19 -3.17
C ASP A 27 5.80 -6.67 -4.09
N VAL A 28 4.55 -6.35 -3.74
CA VAL A 28 3.41 -6.71 -4.56
C VAL A 28 2.95 -5.50 -5.36
N ILE A 29 2.66 -5.75 -6.63
CA ILE A 29 2.17 -4.74 -7.55
C ILE A 29 0.92 -5.20 -8.27
N PHE A 30 0.08 -4.25 -8.65
CA PHE A 30 -0.99 -4.44 -9.59
C PHE A 30 -0.60 -3.85 -10.95
N ALA A 31 -0.53 -4.69 -11.98
CA ALA A 31 -0.28 -4.26 -13.35
C ALA A 31 -1.58 -3.76 -13.98
N VAL A 32 -1.79 -2.44 -13.97
CA VAL A 32 -3.06 -1.78 -14.34
C VAL A 32 -3.51 -2.11 -15.78
N GLY A 33 -2.59 -2.45 -16.68
CA GLY A 33 -2.89 -2.82 -18.07
C GLY A 33 -3.29 -4.28 -18.28
N GLU A 34 -3.03 -5.15 -17.31
CA GLU A 34 -3.23 -6.61 -17.45
C GLU A 34 -4.20 -7.18 -16.41
N GLY A 35 -4.55 -6.40 -15.38
CA GLY A 35 -5.39 -6.88 -14.28
C GLY A 35 -4.69 -7.91 -13.38
N ASN A 36 -3.37 -8.04 -13.49
CA ASN A 36 -2.58 -9.05 -12.82
C ASN A 36 -1.94 -8.51 -11.54
N ILE A 37 -1.88 -9.37 -10.51
CA ILE A 37 -1.09 -9.15 -9.30
C ILE A 37 0.26 -9.83 -9.48
N LEU A 38 1.35 -9.09 -9.29
CA LEU A 38 2.71 -9.56 -9.51
C LEU A 38 3.56 -9.29 -8.27
N TYR A 39 4.69 -9.98 -8.17
CA TYR A 39 5.68 -9.79 -7.12
C TYR A 39 6.98 -9.34 -7.76
N VAL A 40 7.65 -8.37 -7.16
CA VAL A 40 8.98 -7.94 -7.58
C VAL A 40 9.99 -9.05 -7.24
N SER A 41 10.76 -9.50 -8.23
CA SER A 41 11.84 -10.48 -8.05
C SER A 41 13.18 -9.80 -8.31
N ASP A 42 14.23 -10.19 -7.59
CA ASP A 42 15.60 -9.82 -7.92
C ASP A 42 16.19 -10.71 -9.03
N ASN A 43 15.54 -11.84 -9.33
CA ASN A 43 15.98 -12.75 -10.37
C ASN A 43 15.59 -12.22 -11.76
N PRO A 44 16.58 -11.95 -12.64
CA PRO A 44 16.37 -11.46 -14.00
C PRO A 44 15.42 -12.31 -14.85
N LEU A 45 15.21 -13.57 -14.47
CA LEU A 45 14.48 -14.59 -15.21
C LEU A 45 13.08 -14.91 -14.64
N TYR A 46 12.66 -14.34 -13.50
CA TYR A 46 11.40 -14.71 -12.83
C TYR A 46 10.67 -13.52 -12.22
N TRP A 47 10.59 -12.41 -12.96
CA TRP A 47 10.08 -11.12 -12.45
C TRP A 47 8.61 -11.09 -12.03
N THR A 48 7.82 -12.15 -12.20
CA THR A 48 6.39 -12.14 -11.83
C THR A 48 5.86 -13.55 -11.52
N HIS A 49 5.25 -13.78 -10.33
CA HIS A 49 4.40 -14.95 -10.05
C HIS A 49 3.47 -14.72 -8.85
N TYR A 50 2.14 -14.85 -9.01
CA TYR A 50 1.22 -15.51 -8.06
C TYR A 50 -0.16 -15.82 -8.67
N ARG A 51 -0.79 -16.86 -8.08
CA ARG A 51 -2.06 -17.57 -8.36
C ARG A 51 -3.04 -17.04 -9.42
N GLY A 52 -3.26 -17.86 -10.45
CA GLY A 52 -4.40 -17.79 -11.37
C GLY A 52 -4.03 -18.07 -12.83
N ILE A 53 -2.75 -17.96 -13.16
CA ILE A 53 -2.22 -18.15 -14.51
C ILE A 53 -1.31 -19.38 -14.46
N LYS A 54 -1.54 -20.33 -15.37
CA LYS A 54 -0.72 -21.52 -15.54
C LYS A 54 0.75 -21.09 -15.69
N GLU A 55 1.66 -21.93 -15.20
CA GLU A 55 3.11 -21.82 -15.42
C GLU A 55 3.43 -21.41 -16.86
N HIS A 56 4.61 -20.81 -17.05
CA HIS A 56 5.15 -20.20 -18.27
C HIS A 56 4.66 -18.74 -18.40
N GLN A 57 5.49 -17.72 -18.25
CA GLN A 57 6.72 -17.48 -19.01
C GLN A 57 7.37 -16.18 -18.46
N ILE A 58 8.70 -16.07 -18.50
CA ILE A 58 9.33 -14.76 -18.73
C ILE A 58 8.54 -14.12 -19.86
N ILE A 59 8.10 -12.86 -19.74
CA ILE A 59 7.59 -12.11 -20.90
C ILE A 59 8.73 -12.00 -21.92
N LYS A 60 8.92 -13.06 -22.71
CA LYS A 60 9.59 -13.09 -23.99
C LYS A 60 8.49 -13.46 -24.95
N ASP A 61 7.74 -12.43 -25.34
CA ASP A 61 6.94 -12.52 -26.54
C ASP A 61 7.88 -12.81 -27.72
N PRO A 62 7.60 -13.80 -28.58
CA PRO A 62 8.37 -14.04 -29.80
C PRO A 62 8.37 -12.83 -30.75
N ASP A 63 7.39 -11.92 -30.63
CA ASP A 63 7.11 -10.90 -31.64
C ASP A 63 7.22 -9.42 -31.23
N GLY A 64 7.55 -9.06 -29.99
CA GLY A 64 7.83 -7.63 -29.72
C GLY A 64 7.55 -7.10 -28.33
N ARG A 65 8.62 -7.04 -27.53
CA ARG A 65 9.01 -5.96 -26.60
C ARG A 65 7.85 -5.15 -25.99
N LYS A 66 7.39 -5.56 -24.80
CA LYS A 66 7.25 -4.60 -23.71
C LYS A 66 8.44 -4.76 -22.79
N THR A 67 9.25 -3.72 -22.65
CA THR A 67 10.36 -3.77 -21.69
C THR A 67 9.79 -3.85 -20.27
N ALA A 68 10.54 -4.41 -19.32
CA ALA A 68 10.14 -4.34 -17.90
C ALA A 68 9.72 -2.90 -17.52
N ALA A 69 10.40 -1.89 -18.08
CA ALA A 69 10.08 -0.47 -17.89
C ALA A 69 8.65 -0.08 -18.28
N GLU A 70 8.04 -0.70 -19.29
CA GLU A 70 6.65 -0.42 -19.69
C GLU A 70 5.63 -1.02 -18.72
N VAL A 71 5.94 -2.19 -18.13
CA VAL A 71 5.13 -2.79 -17.07
C VAL A 71 5.25 -1.95 -15.79
N TRP A 72 6.45 -1.49 -15.45
CA TRP A 72 6.69 -0.61 -14.30
C TRP A 72 5.99 0.74 -14.42
N TYR A 73 5.92 1.33 -15.62
CA TYR A 73 5.25 2.62 -15.84
C TYR A 73 3.76 2.60 -15.48
N LYS A 74 3.12 1.43 -15.47
CA LYS A 74 1.70 1.26 -15.15
C LYS A 74 1.46 0.39 -13.90
N ALA A 75 2.50 0.12 -13.11
CA ALA A 75 2.38 -0.67 -11.91
C ALA A 75 1.89 0.20 -10.74
N THR A 76 0.94 -0.31 -9.97
CA THR A 76 0.56 0.25 -8.66
C THR A 76 1.15 -0.63 -7.58
N TRP A 77 1.99 -0.07 -6.72
CA TRP A 77 2.47 -0.78 -5.53
C TRP A 77 1.34 -1.00 -4.52
N LEU A 78 1.24 -2.24 -4.04
CA LEU A 78 0.30 -2.69 -3.03
C LEU A 78 1.08 -3.01 -1.74
N PRO A 79 1.36 -2.00 -0.90
CA PRO A 79 2.23 -2.17 0.26
C PRO A 79 1.62 -3.09 1.31
N ARG A 80 2.42 -3.99 1.87
CA ARG A 80 1.99 -4.80 3.02
C ARG A 80 1.89 -3.99 4.30
N GLN A 81 1.25 -4.59 5.30
CA GLN A 81 1.13 -4.00 6.63
C GLN A 81 2.48 -3.62 7.26
N ASP A 82 3.51 -4.47 7.15
CA ASP A 82 4.87 -4.20 7.64
C ASP A 82 5.49 -2.98 6.94
N GLN A 83 5.31 -2.90 5.63
CA GLN A 83 5.86 -1.82 4.81
C GLN A 83 5.18 -0.48 5.11
N LEU A 84 3.86 -0.49 5.34
CA LEU A 84 3.11 0.69 5.78
C LEU A 84 3.56 1.17 7.16
N GLN A 85 3.83 0.25 8.10
CA GLN A 85 4.37 0.60 9.42
C GLN A 85 5.77 1.24 9.31
N ASP A 86 6.63 0.71 8.43
CA ASP A 86 7.95 1.28 8.18
C ASP A 86 7.88 2.71 7.63
N LEU A 87 6.86 3.06 6.85
CA LEU A 87 6.69 4.43 6.32
C LEU A 87 6.53 5.50 7.44
N VAL A 88 5.99 5.13 8.60
CA VAL A 88 5.78 6.04 9.74
C VAL A 88 6.79 5.82 10.88
N LYS A 89 7.63 4.80 10.78
CA LYS A 89 8.54 4.34 11.83
C LYS A 89 9.43 5.44 12.40
N ASP A 90 10.05 6.25 11.56
CA ASP A 90 10.94 7.32 12.01
C ASP A 90 10.26 8.36 12.91
N LYS A 91 8.98 8.68 12.64
CA LYS A 91 8.19 9.59 13.47
C LYS A 91 8.01 9.02 14.87
N TYR A 92 7.60 7.76 14.94
CA TYR A 92 7.27 7.09 16.20
C TYR A 92 8.51 6.65 16.98
N LEU A 93 9.62 6.32 16.31
CA LEU A 93 10.93 6.12 16.97
C LEU A 93 11.40 7.40 17.66
N LYS A 94 11.17 8.58 17.06
CA LYS A 94 11.49 9.87 17.70
C LYS A 94 10.63 10.11 18.95
N TYR A 95 9.37 9.72 18.94
CA TYR A 95 8.51 9.80 20.13
C TYR A 95 8.93 8.82 21.23
N ALA A 96 9.26 7.57 20.87
CA ALA A 96 9.76 6.57 21.81
C ALA A 96 11.06 7.00 22.49
N LYS A 97 11.99 7.59 21.76
CA LYS A 97 13.24 8.14 22.34
C LYS A 97 13.01 9.27 23.36
N LYS A 98 11.84 9.90 23.34
CA LYS A 98 11.48 11.01 24.24
C LYS A 98 10.50 10.59 25.33
N SER A 99 10.14 9.31 25.41
CA SER A 99 9.16 8.80 26.37
C SER A 99 9.70 7.58 27.09
N MET A 100 8.97 7.11 28.12
CA MET A 100 9.26 5.82 28.76
C MET A 100 8.68 4.62 28.00
N PHE A 101 7.93 4.86 26.92
CA PHE A 101 7.19 3.83 26.19
C PHE A 101 7.99 3.31 24.99
N LYS A 102 7.80 2.03 24.67
CA LYS A 102 8.42 1.42 23.50
C LYS A 102 7.74 1.90 22.22
N TYR A 103 8.49 1.86 21.11
CA TYR A 103 7.99 2.21 19.77
C TYR A 103 6.63 1.57 19.44
N HIS A 104 6.51 0.26 19.68
CA HIS A 104 5.29 -0.48 19.35
C HIS A 104 4.10 -0.01 20.19
N GLU A 105 4.29 0.34 21.46
CA GLU A 105 3.22 0.81 22.34
C GLU A 105 2.65 2.15 21.87
N ILE A 106 3.55 3.08 21.51
CA ILE A 106 3.15 4.39 21.00
C ILE A 106 2.45 4.23 19.64
N LEU A 107 3.03 3.45 18.74
CA LEU A 107 2.44 3.24 17.42
C LEU A 107 1.05 2.62 17.51
N LEU A 108 0.88 1.59 18.36
CA LEU A 108 -0.41 0.94 18.61
C LEU A 108 -1.43 1.90 19.21
N TYR A 109 -1.02 2.72 20.19
CA TYR A 109 -1.89 3.73 20.78
C TYR A 109 -2.43 4.70 19.71
N HIS A 110 -1.56 5.19 18.83
CA HIS A 110 -1.95 6.15 17.79
C HIS A 110 -2.85 5.55 16.72
N ILE A 111 -2.56 4.33 16.23
CA ILE A 111 -3.44 3.70 15.25
C ILE A 111 -4.79 3.30 15.84
N ASN A 112 -4.83 2.87 17.11
CA ASN A 112 -6.09 2.59 17.80
C ASN A 112 -6.93 3.86 17.96
N SER A 113 -6.32 4.96 18.42
CA SER A 113 -6.99 6.26 18.51
C SER A 113 -7.50 6.73 17.15
N PHE A 114 -6.75 6.52 16.07
CA PHE A 114 -7.18 6.85 14.72
C PHE A 114 -8.35 5.96 14.25
N SER A 115 -8.28 4.67 14.53
CA SER A 115 -9.35 3.72 14.23
C SER A 115 -10.65 4.11 14.93
N ASP A 116 -10.57 4.51 16.21
CA ASP A 116 -11.72 4.99 16.98
C ASP A 116 -12.30 6.29 16.40
N GLU A 117 -11.45 7.23 15.98
CA GLU A 117 -11.87 8.48 15.33
C GLU A 117 -12.65 8.20 14.04
N ILE A 118 -12.13 7.32 13.19
CA ILE A 118 -12.81 6.93 11.95
C ILE A 118 -14.15 6.27 12.27
N ARG A 119 -14.17 5.32 13.22
CA ARG A 119 -15.40 4.63 13.63
C ARG A 119 -16.45 5.62 14.16
N CYS A 120 -16.03 6.63 14.92
CA CYS A 120 -16.91 7.69 15.39
C CYS A 120 -17.45 8.56 14.23
N SER A 121 -16.63 8.84 13.22
CA SER A 121 -17.06 9.59 12.02
C SER A 121 -18.10 8.82 11.19
N GLN A 122 -18.00 7.49 11.14
CA GLN A 122 -18.96 6.61 10.47
C GLN A 122 -20.33 6.62 11.17
N ILE A 123 -20.35 6.50 12.50
CA ILE A 123 -21.59 6.54 13.30
C ILE A 123 -22.35 7.87 13.08
N LYS A 124 -21.61 8.96 12.84
CA LYS A 124 -22.18 10.28 12.58
C LYS A 124 -22.50 10.55 11.11
N GLY A 125 -22.33 9.57 10.21
CA GLY A 125 -22.61 9.71 8.77
C GLY A 125 -21.64 10.65 8.02
N HIS A 126 -20.47 10.95 8.59
CA HIS A 126 -19.52 11.94 8.07
C HIS A 126 -18.21 11.33 7.52
N GLY A 127 -18.12 10.02 7.35
CA GLY A 127 -16.86 9.36 6.95
C GLY A 127 -17.05 8.13 6.07
N TYR A 128 -16.06 7.88 5.20
CA TYR A 128 -15.97 6.64 4.43
C TYR A 128 -15.55 5.47 5.34
N CYS A 129 -16.14 4.30 5.11
CA CYS A 129 -15.76 3.07 5.80
C CYS A 129 -14.52 2.46 5.14
N TYR A 130 -13.41 2.35 5.86
CA TYR A 130 -12.32 1.45 5.45
C TYR A 130 -12.82 0.03 5.67
N ASP A 131 -13.53 -0.49 4.67
CA ASP A 131 -14.13 -1.81 4.72
C ASP A 131 -13.02 -2.89 4.69
N ASN A 132 -12.70 -3.40 5.89
CA ASN A 132 -12.33 -4.80 6.18
C ASN A 132 -10.86 -5.27 6.07
N SER A 133 -9.84 -4.41 5.96
CA SER A 133 -8.45 -4.89 6.09
C SER A 133 -7.54 -3.98 6.90
N MET A 134 -6.54 -4.61 7.54
CA MET A 134 -5.48 -3.88 8.24
C MET A 134 -4.68 -3.03 7.26
N GLU A 135 -4.46 -3.49 6.03
CA GLU A 135 -3.74 -2.77 4.99
C GLU A 135 -4.45 -1.46 4.58
N GLN A 136 -5.78 -1.46 4.46
CA GLN A 136 -6.56 -0.24 4.21
C GLN A 136 -6.46 0.75 5.38
N LEU A 137 -6.62 0.26 6.63
CA LEU A 137 -6.51 1.09 7.82
C LEU A 137 -5.10 1.71 7.95
N TRP A 138 -4.06 0.89 7.74
CA TRP A 138 -2.67 1.35 7.79
C TRP A 138 -2.36 2.35 6.67
N LEU A 139 -2.86 2.13 5.46
CA LEU A 139 -2.69 3.08 4.36
C LEU A 139 -3.33 4.42 4.71
N ALA A 140 -4.57 4.41 5.22
CA ALA A 140 -5.26 5.60 5.68
C ALA A 140 -4.49 6.34 6.79
N PHE A 141 -3.97 5.58 7.75
CA PHE A 141 -3.15 6.13 8.83
C PHE A 141 -1.88 6.80 8.29
N VAL A 142 -1.15 6.14 7.37
CA VAL A 142 0.02 6.73 6.70
C VAL A 142 -0.36 8.00 5.95
N MET A 143 -1.50 7.99 5.23
CA MET A 143 -1.97 9.14 4.47
C MET A 143 -2.30 10.34 5.35
N LYS A 144 -2.92 10.11 6.51
CA LYS A 144 -3.14 11.15 7.53
C LYS A 144 -1.83 11.64 8.13
N GLU A 145 -1.00 10.73 8.63
CA GLU A 145 0.21 11.05 9.41
C GLU A 145 1.29 11.76 8.60
N LYS A 146 1.48 11.40 7.33
CA LYS A 146 2.54 11.96 6.47
C LYS A 146 2.05 13.04 5.52
N TYR A 147 0.79 12.96 5.08
CA TYR A 147 0.30 13.81 4.00
C TYR A 147 -0.93 14.62 4.38
N GLN A 148 -1.46 14.46 5.60
CA GLN A 148 -2.68 15.15 6.07
C GLN A 148 -3.83 14.96 5.08
N LYS A 149 -4.03 13.71 4.64
CA LYS A 149 -5.09 13.36 3.70
C LYS A 149 -5.97 12.25 4.25
N GLN A 150 -7.26 12.31 3.93
CA GLN A 150 -8.27 11.32 4.25
C GLN A 150 -8.93 10.80 2.97
N TRP A 151 -9.31 9.53 2.97
CA TRP A 151 -10.06 8.94 1.86
C TRP A 151 -11.53 9.32 1.94
N ASN A 152 -12.10 9.86 0.86
CA ASN A 152 -13.52 10.20 0.78
C ASN A 152 -14.37 9.13 0.05
N GLY A 153 -13.76 7.99 -0.29
CA GLY A 153 -14.37 6.94 -1.11
C GLY A 153 -13.95 6.93 -2.58
N THR A 154 -13.40 8.03 -3.07
CA THR A 154 -12.97 8.18 -4.48
C THR A 154 -11.55 8.72 -4.63
N ASP A 155 -11.11 9.60 -3.72
CA ASP A 155 -9.79 10.20 -3.71
C ASP A 155 -9.29 10.55 -2.29
N TRP A 156 -7.99 10.86 -2.19
CA TRP A 156 -7.33 11.34 -0.98
C TRP A 156 -7.37 12.87 -0.90
N VAL A 157 -8.29 13.38 -0.09
CA VAL A 157 -8.56 14.82 0.12
C VAL A 157 -7.93 15.33 1.41
N LYS A 158 -7.70 16.65 1.52
CA LYS A 158 -7.21 17.29 2.76
C LYS A 158 -8.34 17.53 3.73
#